data_AF-A0A9E2UZ52-F1
#
_entry.id   AF-A0A9E2UZ52-F1
#
_cell.length_a   1.000
_cell.length_b   1.000
_cell.length_c   1.000
_cell.angle_alpha   90.00
_cell.angle_beta   90.00
_cell.angle_gamma   90.00
#
_symmetry.space_group_name_H-M   'P 1'
#
loop_
_entity.id
_entity.type
_entity.pdbx_description
1 polymer ?
#
loop_
_entity_poly.entity_id
_entity_poly.type
_entity_poly.pdbx_seq_one_letter_code
_entity_poly.pdbx_strand_id
1 'polypeptide(L)'
;MAKNPVITLDQIIKLLSPKVVQVVKEHSVRLWQQVIIRHLTGGRTSDRLGRRTGTLARATRPLPVKMEGSKVTGGLSFGAEYAWAHIGPAGSQVTIRPKNKKFLAIPLAAAKTAAGVARGGPLSGIWGPTFIAKGIIFGFSGGTKTTQSKTPIPLFVLKRSVVVPRRIHPKEHLLDWAKPKFLADLSQIVKVG
;
A
#
# COMPACT_ATOMS: atom_id res chain seq x y z
N MET A 1 22.96 12.27 53.47
CA MET A 1 23.13 10.84 53.10
C MET A 1 22.25 10.57 51.88
N ALA A 2 22.85 10.42 50.71
CA ALA A 2 22.12 10.20 49.45
C ALA A 2 21.54 8.77 49.43
N LYS A 3 20.21 8.65 49.53
CA LYS A 3 19.51 7.41 49.20
C LYS A 3 19.34 7.35 47.68
N ASN A 4 20.38 6.91 46.97
CA ASN A 4 20.20 6.40 45.61
C ASN A 4 19.96 4.90 45.74
N PRO A 5 18.70 4.41 45.78
CA PRO A 5 18.47 2.99 45.63
C PRO A 5 18.99 2.60 44.24
N VAL A 6 19.78 1.53 44.18
CA VAL A 6 20.17 0.93 42.91
C VAL A 6 18.86 0.55 42.20
N ILE A 7 18.44 1.38 41.24
CA ILE A 7 17.26 1.10 40.43
C ILE A 7 17.60 -0.15 39.65
N THR A 8 16.85 -1.23 39.86
CA THR A 8 17.13 -2.48 39.16
C THR A 8 16.80 -2.30 37.68
N LEU A 9 17.47 -3.07 36.82
CA LEU A 9 17.21 -3.05 35.37
C LEU A 9 15.71 -3.24 35.08
N ASP A 10 15.02 -4.07 35.85
CA ASP A 10 13.58 -4.33 35.74
C ASP A 10 12.73 -3.09 36.05
N GLN A 11 13.12 -2.29 37.05
CA GLN A 11 12.45 -1.04 37.39
C GLN A 11 12.65 0.01 36.28
N ILE A 12 13.86 0.10 35.72
CA ILE A 12 14.15 0.97 34.56
C ILE A 12 13.30 0.55 33.36
N ILE A 13 13.26 -0.75 33.05
CA ILE A 13 12.45 -1.29 31.96
C ILE A 13 10.98 -0.96 32.19
N LYS A 14 10.44 -1.18 33.40
CA LYS A 14 9.04 -0.89 33.72
C LYS A 14 8.68 0.59 33.56
N LEU A 15 9.60 1.51 33.88
CA LEU A 15 9.40 2.95 33.73
C LEU A 15 9.53 3.45 32.29
N LEU A 16 10.51 2.94 31.54
CA LEU A 16 10.80 3.40 30.18
C LEU A 16 9.93 2.73 29.13
N SER A 17 9.51 1.48 29.34
CA SER A 17 8.79 0.71 28.32
C SER A 17 7.49 1.37 27.82
N PRO A 18 6.62 1.94 28.68
CA PRO A 18 5.44 2.66 28.21
C PRO A 18 5.79 3.89 27.36
N LYS A 19 6.85 4.63 27.72
CA LYS A 19 7.32 5.81 26.98
C LYS A 19 7.85 5.41 25.60
N VAL A 20 8.64 4.33 25.54
CA VAL A 20 9.16 3.78 24.28
C VAL A 20 8.01 3.28 23.39
N VAL A 21 7.02 2.59 23.94
CA VAL A 21 5.81 2.16 23.20
C VAL A 21 5.09 3.35 22.58
N GLN A 22 4.92 4.43 23.35
CA GLN A 22 4.26 5.63 22.87
C GLN A 22 5.02 6.26 21.70
N VAL A 23 6.34 6.39 21.79
CA VAL A 23 7.18 6.89 20.69
C VAL A 23 7.08 6.01 19.46
N VAL A 24 7.17 4.69 19.60
CA VAL A 24 7.03 3.76 18.47
C VAL A 24 5.65 3.86 17.81
N LYS A 25 4.59 4.04 18.60
CA LYS A 25 3.21 4.22 18.11
C LYS A 25 3.08 5.50 17.30
N GLU A 26 3.57 6.62 17.85
CA GLU A 26 3.52 7.92 17.17
C GLU A 26 4.32 7.92 15.87
N HIS A 27 5.52 7.38 15.88
CA HIS A 27 6.35 7.29 14.66
C HIS A 27 5.74 6.38 13.60
N SER A 28 5.06 5.31 14.00
CA SER A 28 4.32 4.46 13.06
C SER A 28 3.19 5.23 12.37
N VAL A 29 2.47 6.10 13.10
CA VAL A 29 1.43 6.98 12.54
C VAL A 29 2.02 8.08 11.67
N ARG A 30 3.10 8.75 12.11
CA ARG A 30 3.79 9.80 11.33
C ARG A 30 4.33 9.24 10.01
N LEU A 31 4.93 8.04 10.05
CA LEU A 31 5.43 7.36 8.86
C LEU A 31 4.29 7.02 7.89
N TRP A 32 3.17 6.52 8.39
CA TRP A 32 1.98 6.27 7.60
C TRP A 32 1.47 7.54 6.90
N GLN A 33 1.30 8.64 7.66
CA GLN A 33 0.86 9.92 7.11
C GLN A 33 1.82 10.43 6.02
N GLN A 34 3.14 10.35 6.27
CA GLN A 34 4.15 10.76 5.30
C GLN A 34 4.06 9.96 4.00
N VAL A 35 3.86 8.65 4.09
CA VAL A 35 3.67 7.79 2.91
C VAL A 35 2.40 8.17 2.16
N ILE A 36 1.29 8.41 2.88
CA ILE A 36 0.04 8.81 2.26
C ILE A 36 0.21 10.14 1.52
N ILE A 37 0.77 11.15 2.19
CA ILE A 37 0.95 12.50 1.64
C ILE A 37 1.92 12.51 0.46
N ARG A 38 3.08 11.86 0.59
CA ARG A 38 4.13 11.92 -0.43
C ARG A 38 3.84 11.03 -1.63
N HIS A 39 3.34 9.81 -1.41
CA HIS A 39 3.27 8.79 -2.45
C HIS A 39 1.86 8.44 -2.88
N LEU A 40 0.85 8.74 -2.07
CA LEU A 40 -0.55 8.32 -2.28
C LEU A 40 -1.52 9.50 -2.34
N THR A 41 -1.03 10.71 -2.59
CA THR A 41 -1.85 11.87 -3.02
C THR A 41 -1.81 11.97 -4.55
N GLY A 42 -2.82 12.58 -5.17
CA GLY A 42 -3.11 12.51 -6.61
C GLY A 42 -1.94 12.70 -7.59
N GLY A 43 -2.11 12.21 -8.82
CA GLY A 43 -1.12 12.25 -9.91
C GLY A 43 -0.58 10.88 -10.31
N ARG A 44 0.15 10.78 -11.42
CA ARG A 44 0.83 9.55 -11.87
C ARG A 44 2.25 9.90 -12.30
N THR A 45 3.17 10.00 -11.35
CA THR A 45 4.60 10.26 -11.60
C THR A 45 5.41 8.97 -11.42
N SER A 46 6.75 9.05 -11.49
CA SER A 46 7.65 7.93 -11.18
C SER A 46 7.58 7.49 -9.71
N ASP A 47 7.30 8.41 -8.80
CA ASP A 47 7.32 8.22 -7.34
C ASP A 47 5.94 8.33 -6.66
N ARG A 48 4.87 8.73 -7.38
CA ARG A 48 3.51 8.85 -6.82
C ARG A 48 2.54 7.91 -7.48
N LEU A 49 1.71 7.25 -6.69
CA LEU A 49 0.58 6.48 -7.17
C LEU A 49 -0.70 7.25 -6.90
N GLY A 50 -1.35 7.70 -7.98
CA GLY A 50 -2.62 8.41 -7.86
C GLY A 50 -3.63 7.59 -7.06
N ARG A 51 -4.21 8.23 -6.05
CA ARG A 51 -5.23 7.64 -5.18
C ARG A 51 -6.51 7.40 -5.97
N ARG A 52 -6.62 6.21 -6.59
CA ARG A 52 -7.79 5.83 -7.41
C ARG A 52 -9.02 5.50 -6.56
N THR A 53 -8.82 5.01 -5.33
CA THR A 53 -9.89 4.76 -4.35
C THR A 53 -9.34 4.92 -2.92
N GLY A 54 -10.23 5.06 -1.93
CA GLY A 54 -9.85 5.03 -0.50
C GLY A 54 -9.26 3.69 -0.04
N THR A 55 -9.44 2.61 -0.79
CA THR A 55 -8.98 1.26 -0.44
C THR A 55 -7.46 1.15 -0.39
N LEU A 56 -6.72 1.85 -1.26
CA LEU A 56 -5.24 1.87 -1.22
C LEU A 56 -4.72 2.51 0.06
N ALA A 57 -5.35 3.60 0.50
CA ALA A 57 -5.05 4.27 1.75
C ALA A 57 -5.42 3.41 2.97
N ARG A 58 -6.53 2.66 2.91
CA ARG A 58 -6.91 1.71 3.99
C ARG A 58 -5.97 0.50 4.09
N ALA A 59 -5.43 0.06 2.96
CA ALA A 59 -4.50 -1.07 2.93
C ALA A 59 -3.10 -0.68 3.43
N THR A 60 -2.72 0.59 3.32
CA THR A 60 -1.50 1.13 3.92
C THR A 60 -1.82 1.58 5.33
N ARG A 61 -1.34 0.90 6.36
CA ARG A 61 -1.73 1.19 7.76
C ARG A 61 -0.57 0.98 8.74
N PRO A 62 -0.53 1.75 9.84
CA PRO A 62 0.40 1.47 10.93
C PRO A 62 0.21 0.04 11.45
N LEU A 63 1.31 -0.64 11.77
CA LEU A 63 1.27 -1.92 12.47
C LEU A 63 0.97 -1.67 13.96
N PRO A 64 0.20 -2.56 14.61
CA PRO A 64 0.02 -2.48 16.06
C PRO A 64 1.39 -2.61 16.74
N VAL A 65 1.61 -1.78 17.76
CA VAL A 65 2.85 -1.84 18.54
C VAL A 65 2.79 -3.03 19.48
N LYS A 66 3.79 -3.90 19.43
CA LYS A 66 3.91 -5.07 20.32
C LYS A 66 5.16 -4.94 21.16
N MET A 67 5.02 -5.35 22.42
CA MET A 67 6.14 -5.49 23.34
C MET A 67 6.35 -6.97 23.64
N GLU A 68 7.56 -7.45 23.42
CA GLU A 68 7.98 -8.83 23.70
C GLU A 68 9.27 -8.74 24.54
N GLY A 69 9.14 -8.94 25.86
CA GLY A 69 10.24 -8.67 26.79
C GLY A 69 10.68 -7.21 26.73
N SER A 70 11.97 -6.98 26.46
CA SER A 70 12.56 -5.65 26.29
C SER A 70 12.45 -5.08 24.88
N LYS A 71 11.82 -5.81 23.94
CA LYS A 71 11.73 -5.42 22.54
C LYS A 71 10.38 -4.77 22.24
N VAL A 72 10.41 -3.53 21.76
CA VAL A 72 9.22 -2.84 21.23
C VAL A 72 9.28 -2.86 19.71
N THR A 73 8.21 -3.35 19.08
CA THR A 73 8.08 -3.45 17.62
C THR A 73 6.86 -2.68 17.14
N GLY A 74 7.00 -1.99 16.02
CA GLY A 74 5.93 -1.26 15.34
C GLY A 74 6.34 -1.00 13.89
N GLY A 75 5.61 -0.14 13.19
CA GLY A 75 5.98 0.25 11.83
C GLY A 75 4.79 0.43 10.91
N LEU A 76 5.02 0.16 9.63
CA LEU A 76 4.06 0.38 8.56
C LEU A 76 3.84 -0.89 7.77
N SER A 77 2.59 -1.22 7.51
CA SER A 77 2.20 -2.27 6.58
C SER A 77 1.69 -1.68 5.28
N PHE A 78 2.12 -2.27 4.18
CA PHE A 78 1.53 -2.08 2.86
C PHE A 78 0.75 -3.34 2.52
N GLY A 79 -0.55 -3.36 2.82
CA GLY A 79 -1.42 -4.43 2.39
C GLY A 79 -1.82 -4.26 0.93
N ALA A 80 -2.31 -5.32 0.30
CA ALA A 80 -3.39 -5.19 -0.67
C ALA A 80 -4.00 -6.51 -1.14
N GLU A 81 -5.28 -6.40 -1.47
CA GLU A 81 -5.99 -7.40 -2.25
C GLU A 81 -5.80 -7.18 -3.76
N TYR A 82 -5.71 -5.92 -4.25
CA TYR A 82 -5.70 -5.65 -5.71
C TYR A 82 -4.85 -4.48 -6.24
N ALA A 83 -4.33 -3.57 -5.41
CA ALA A 83 -3.44 -2.49 -5.86
C ALA A 83 -2.49 -2.09 -4.72
N TRP A 84 -1.21 -2.42 -4.89
CA TRP A 84 -0.19 -2.30 -3.84
C TRP A 84 0.73 -1.18 -4.30
N ALA A 85 1.20 -0.32 -3.39
CA ALA A 85 2.33 0.52 -3.74
C ALA A 85 3.55 -0.39 -3.91
N HIS A 86 4.20 -0.38 -5.08
CA HIS A 86 5.38 -1.20 -5.30
C HIS A 86 6.59 -0.57 -4.62
N ILE A 87 7.22 -1.33 -3.72
CA ILE A 87 8.30 -0.88 -2.84
C ILE A 87 9.63 -1.42 -3.33
N GLY A 88 10.62 -0.55 -3.44
CA GLY A 88 12.00 -0.90 -3.78
C GLY A 88 12.81 0.31 -4.20
N PRO A 89 14.07 0.13 -4.64
CA PRO A 89 14.95 1.23 -4.99
C PRO A 89 14.32 2.19 -6.00
N ALA A 90 14.67 3.47 -5.92
CA ALA A 90 14.17 4.48 -6.86
C ALA A 90 14.58 4.13 -8.30
N GLY A 91 13.68 4.38 -9.26
CA GLY A 91 13.90 4.04 -10.66
C GLY A 91 13.80 2.55 -11.00
N SER A 92 13.75 1.65 -10.00
CA SER A 92 13.58 0.22 -10.25
C SER A 92 12.15 -0.12 -10.66
N GLN A 93 11.98 -1.25 -11.33
CA GLN A 93 10.71 -1.72 -11.86
C GLN A 93 10.37 -3.10 -11.29
N VAL A 94 9.09 -3.48 -11.37
CA VAL A 94 8.62 -4.83 -11.06
C VAL A 94 7.74 -5.32 -12.20
N THR A 95 7.97 -6.57 -12.59
CA THR A 95 7.13 -7.26 -13.57
C THR A 95 6.00 -7.96 -12.84
N ILE A 96 4.77 -7.54 -13.08
CA ILE A 96 3.56 -8.23 -12.62
C ILE A 96 3.21 -9.31 -13.64
N ARG A 97 3.00 -10.53 -13.14
CA ARG A 97 2.56 -11.68 -13.93
C ARG A 97 1.25 -12.25 -13.37
N PRO A 98 0.42 -12.91 -14.18
CA PRO A 98 -0.70 -13.69 -13.70
C PRO A 98 -0.24 -14.75 -12.69
N LYS A 99 -1.02 -14.95 -11.62
CA LYS A 99 -0.76 -16.02 -10.64
C LYS A 99 -1.30 -17.38 -11.12
N ASN A 100 -2.60 -17.42 -11.44
CA ASN A 100 -3.33 -18.67 -11.68
C ASN A 100 -3.91 -18.76 -13.12
N LYS A 101 -3.50 -17.87 -14.02
CA LYS A 101 -4.04 -17.77 -15.39
C LYS A 101 -2.92 -17.50 -16.39
N LYS A 102 -3.19 -17.61 -17.69
CA LYS A 102 -2.18 -17.38 -18.74
C LYS A 102 -1.95 -15.90 -19.06
N PHE A 103 -2.93 -15.04 -18.79
CA PHE A 103 -2.90 -13.62 -19.15
C PHE A 103 -3.46 -12.75 -18.03
N LEU A 104 -2.94 -11.52 -17.94
CA LEU A 104 -3.53 -10.41 -17.20
C LEU A 104 -4.60 -9.78 -18.08
N ALA A 105 -5.79 -9.55 -17.52
CA ALA A 105 -6.82 -8.75 -18.14
C ALA A 105 -6.67 -7.28 -17.68
N ILE A 106 -6.08 -6.44 -18.53
CA ILE A 106 -5.88 -5.02 -18.22
C ILE A 106 -7.11 -4.26 -18.71
N PRO A 107 -7.84 -3.54 -17.83
CA PRO A 107 -9.04 -2.84 -18.22
C PRO A 107 -8.75 -1.70 -19.21
N LEU A 108 -9.58 -1.60 -20.24
CA LEU A 108 -9.65 -0.49 -21.19
C LEU A 108 -10.67 0.57 -20.70
N ALA A 109 -10.81 1.67 -21.44
CA ALA A 109 -11.63 2.82 -21.01
C ALA A 109 -13.07 2.41 -20.66
N ALA A 110 -13.73 1.60 -21.50
CA ALA A 110 -15.10 1.15 -21.29
C ALA A 110 -15.29 0.26 -20.04
N ALA A 111 -14.24 -0.46 -19.63
CA ALA A 111 -14.27 -1.31 -18.45
C ALA A 111 -13.90 -0.57 -17.15
N LYS A 112 -13.52 0.71 -17.23
CA LYS A 112 -13.09 1.52 -16.07
C LYS A 112 -14.23 2.37 -15.51
N THR A 113 -14.19 2.62 -14.22
CA THR A 113 -14.91 3.72 -13.57
C THR A 113 -14.27 5.06 -13.91
N ALA A 114 -14.93 6.17 -13.61
CA ALA A 114 -14.33 7.51 -13.68
C ALA A 114 -13.02 7.62 -12.89
N ALA A 115 -12.90 6.86 -11.78
CA ALA A 115 -11.69 6.79 -10.97
C ALA A 115 -10.57 5.90 -11.58
N GLY A 116 -10.80 5.28 -12.73
CA GLY A 116 -9.81 4.48 -13.46
C GLY A 116 -9.58 3.07 -12.90
N VAL A 117 -10.54 2.53 -12.14
CA VAL A 117 -10.54 1.15 -11.62
C VAL A 117 -11.51 0.29 -12.44
N ALA A 118 -11.26 -1.01 -12.58
CA ALA A 118 -12.17 -1.91 -13.28
C ALA A 118 -13.55 -1.94 -12.59
N ARG A 119 -14.63 -1.82 -13.37
CA ARG A 119 -16.01 -1.92 -12.87
C ARG A 119 -16.42 -3.35 -12.53
N GLY A 120 -15.72 -4.34 -13.08
CA GLY A 120 -15.94 -5.76 -12.84
C GLY A 120 -14.83 -6.60 -13.46
N GLY A 121 -14.87 -7.90 -13.20
CA GLY A 121 -13.93 -8.86 -13.80
C GLY A 121 -14.17 -9.04 -15.31
N PRO A 122 -13.19 -9.60 -16.04
CA PRO A 122 -13.27 -9.78 -17.50
C PRO A 122 -14.44 -10.64 -17.98
N LEU A 123 -14.92 -11.57 -17.15
CA LEU A 123 -16.05 -12.46 -17.46
C LEU A 123 -17.29 -12.14 -16.61
N SER A 124 -17.34 -10.93 -16.03
CA SER A 124 -18.48 -10.53 -15.22
C SER A 124 -19.74 -10.39 -16.07
N GLY A 125 -20.88 -10.85 -15.54
CA GLY A 125 -22.18 -10.78 -16.23
C GLY A 125 -22.65 -9.36 -16.57
N ILE A 126 -22.04 -8.33 -15.94
CA ILE A 126 -22.31 -6.90 -16.26
C ILE A 126 -21.93 -6.51 -17.69
N TRP A 127 -21.16 -7.36 -18.38
CA TRP A 127 -20.70 -7.16 -19.76
C TRP A 127 -21.53 -7.90 -20.80
N GLY A 128 -22.56 -8.64 -20.37
CA GLY A 128 -23.27 -9.60 -21.23
C GLY A 128 -22.35 -10.75 -21.69
N PRO A 129 -22.66 -11.40 -22.82
CA PRO A 129 -21.76 -12.37 -23.44
C PRO A 129 -20.42 -11.71 -23.77
N THR A 130 -19.31 -12.36 -23.41
CA THR A 130 -17.97 -11.88 -23.73
C THR A 130 -17.25 -12.84 -24.67
N PHE A 131 -16.37 -12.31 -25.51
CA PHE A 131 -15.55 -13.12 -26.41
C PHE A 131 -14.15 -12.53 -26.55
N ILE A 132 -13.20 -13.35 -27.01
CA ILE A 132 -11.81 -12.95 -27.18
C ILE A 132 -11.51 -12.85 -28.68
N ALA A 133 -10.98 -11.71 -29.11
CA ALA A 133 -10.47 -11.51 -30.47
C ALA A 133 -9.20 -10.66 -30.42
N LYS A 134 -8.16 -11.06 -31.17
CA LYS A 134 -6.88 -10.32 -31.27
C LYS A 134 -6.27 -9.95 -29.91
N GLY A 135 -6.39 -10.83 -28.91
CA GLY A 135 -5.88 -10.58 -27.55
C GLY A 135 -6.66 -9.55 -26.75
N ILE A 136 -7.90 -9.22 -27.15
CA ILE A 136 -8.80 -8.31 -26.45
C ILE A 136 -10.07 -9.08 -26.07
N ILE A 137 -10.56 -8.86 -24.85
CA ILE A 137 -11.88 -9.28 -24.41
C ILE A 137 -12.88 -8.19 -24.79
N PHE A 138 -13.88 -8.58 -25.58
CA PHE A 138 -15.02 -7.76 -25.95
C PHE A 138 -16.25 -8.18 -25.15
N GLY A 139 -17.15 -7.23 -24.92
CA GLY A 139 -18.49 -7.46 -24.40
C GLY A 139 -19.46 -6.43 -24.99
N PHE A 140 -20.64 -6.29 -24.41
CA PHE A 140 -21.71 -5.43 -24.95
C PHE A 140 -22.20 -4.46 -23.87
N SER A 141 -22.37 -3.17 -24.18
CA SER A 141 -22.93 -2.22 -23.20
C SER A 141 -24.41 -2.49 -22.97
N GLY A 142 -24.82 -2.59 -21.71
CA GLY A 142 -26.24 -2.53 -21.33
C GLY A 142 -27.06 -3.79 -21.58
N GLY A 143 -26.44 -4.93 -21.88
CA GLY A 143 -27.18 -6.18 -22.10
C GLY A 143 -27.37 -7.01 -20.84
N THR A 144 -28.63 -7.15 -20.39
CA THR A 144 -29.07 -8.43 -19.84
C THR A 144 -29.09 -9.47 -20.96
N LYS A 145 -29.31 -10.76 -20.66
CA LYS A 145 -29.33 -11.85 -21.66
C LYS A 145 -30.21 -11.57 -22.90
N THR A 146 -31.13 -10.61 -22.83
CA THR A 146 -32.16 -10.29 -23.82
C THR A 146 -31.96 -9.01 -24.65
N THR A 147 -31.01 -8.12 -24.32
CA THR A 147 -30.80 -6.86 -25.06
C THR A 147 -29.33 -6.67 -25.43
N GLN A 148 -28.87 -7.38 -26.45
CA GLN A 148 -27.53 -7.17 -26.98
C GLN A 148 -27.48 -5.85 -27.76
N SER A 149 -26.69 -4.88 -27.28
CA SER A 149 -26.14 -3.86 -28.16
C SER A 149 -25.44 -4.56 -29.32
N LYS A 150 -25.74 -4.19 -30.58
CA LYS A 150 -25.18 -4.89 -31.76
C LYS A 150 -23.67 -4.69 -31.93
N THR A 151 -23.08 -3.72 -31.23
CA THR A 151 -21.66 -3.35 -31.41
C THR A 151 -20.83 -3.83 -30.23
N PRO A 152 -19.88 -4.77 -30.44
CA PRO A 152 -18.95 -5.18 -29.40
C PRO A 152 -18.07 -4.02 -28.94
N ILE A 153 -17.85 -3.92 -27.64
CA ILE A 153 -17.02 -2.89 -27.01
C ILE A 153 -15.76 -3.56 -26.44
N PRO A 154 -14.57 -3.02 -26.71
CA PRO A 154 -13.34 -3.56 -26.16
C PRO A 154 -13.25 -3.24 -24.65
N LEU A 155 -13.17 -4.29 -23.83
CA LEU A 155 -13.21 -4.18 -22.37
C LEU A 155 -11.84 -4.39 -21.73
N PHE A 156 -11.11 -5.43 -22.13
CA PHE A 156 -9.80 -5.75 -21.53
C PHE A 156 -8.79 -6.14 -22.59
N VAL A 157 -7.55 -5.68 -22.45
CA VAL A 157 -6.42 -6.21 -23.24
C VAL A 157 -5.72 -7.31 -22.46
N LEU A 158 -5.43 -8.42 -23.12
CA LEU A 158 -4.71 -9.55 -22.56
C LEU A 158 -3.20 -9.36 -22.73
N LYS A 159 -2.47 -9.38 -21.62
CA LYS A 159 -1.00 -9.31 -21.60
C LYS A 159 -0.43 -10.41 -20.73
N ARG A 160 0.69 -11.00 -21.15
CA ARG A 160 1.39 -12.01 -20.34
C ARG A 160 2.04 -11.42 -19.08
N SER A 161 2.42 -10.15 -19.15
CA SER A 161 2.98 -9.41 -18.02
C SER A 161 2.85 -7.91 -18.24
N VAL A 162 2.98 -7.14 -17.16
CA VAL A 162 3.16 -5.69 -17.22
C VAL A 162 4.34 -5.29 -16.37
N VAL A 163 5.08 -4.29 -16.82
CA VAL A 163 6.19 -3.70 -16.07
C VAL A 163 5.69 -2.41 -15.46
N VAL A 164 5.86 -2.26 -14.15
CA VAL A 164 5.44 -1.06 -13.41
C VAL A 164 6.58 -0.56 -12.53
N PRO A 165 6.73 0.77 -12.35
CA PRO A 165 7.78 1.32 -11.51
C PRO A 165 7.51 1.03 -10.03
N ARG A 166 8.58 0.82 -9.27
CA ARG A 166 8.57 0.86 -7.81
C ARG A 166 8.59 2.32 -7.38
N ARG A 167 7.58 2.73 -6.60
CA ARG A 167 7.28 4.14 -6.32
C ARG A 167 7.77 4.59 -4.95
N ILE A 168 7.99 3.64 -4.04
CA ILE A 168 8.40 3.92 -2.66
C ILE A 168 9.78 3.32 -2.40
N HIS A 169 10.77 4.17 -2.15
CA HIS A 169 12.12 3.77 -1.76
C HIS A 169 12.20 3.58 -0.23
N PRO A 170 12.49 2.36 0.29
CA PRO A 170 12.55 2.11 1.73
C PRO A 170 13.55 3.01 2.47
N LYS A 171 14.79 3.07 1.98
CA LYS A 171 15.84 3.90 2.58
C LYS A 171 15.50 5.39 2.51
N GLU A 172 15.49 5.95 1.31
CA GLU A 172 15.36 7.40 1.10
C GLU A 172 14.01 7.97 1.55
N HIS A 173 12.91 7.25 1.33
CA HIS A 173 11.58 7.81 1.60
C HIS A 173 11.06 7.48 3.01
N LEU A 174 11.54 6.38 3.62
CA LEU A 174 11.05 5.92 4.92
C LEU A 174 12.13 6.07 6.01
N LEU A 175 13.25 5.35 5.87
CA LEU A 175 14.27 5.27 6.93
C LEU A 175 14.97 6.60 7.15
N ASP A 176 15.49 7.23 6.10
CA ASP A 176 16.25 8.48 6.20
C ASP A 176 15.39 9.62 6.74
N TRP A 177 14.08 9.59 6.46
CA TRP A 177 13.13 10.55 6.99
C TRP A 177 12.74 10.29 8.46
N ALA A 178 12.51 9.02 8.84
CA ALA A 178 12.01 8.64 10.16
C ALA A 178 13.11 8.58 11.21
N LYS A 179 14.27 8.00 10.86
CA LYS A 179 15.39 7.71 11.78
C LYS A 179 15.84 8.93 12.61
N PRO A 180 16.11 10.13 12.05
CA PRO A 180 16.59 11.24 12.87
C PRO A 180 15.53 11.71 13.90
N LYS A 181 14.25 11.75 13.50
CA LYS A 181 13.15 12.16 14.39
C LYS A 181 12.92 11.11 15.49
N PHE A 182 13.01 9.84 15.13
CA PHE A 182 12.85 8.72 16.06
C PHE A 182 13.95 8.70 17.12
N LEU A 183 15.21 8.89 16.71
CA LEU A 183 16.34 8.96 17.64
C LEU A 183 16.26 10.18 18.56
N ALA A 184 15.79 11.33 18.06
CA ALA A 184 15.58 12.52 18.87
C ALA A 184 14.56 12.26 19.99
N ASP A 185 13.37 11.74 19.65
CA ASP A 185 12.29 11.47 20.62
C ASP A 185 12.70 10.39 21.64
N LEU A 186 13.43 9.35 21.21
CA LEU A 186 13.99 8.35 22.12
C LEU A 186 15.04 8.95 23.07
N SER A 187 15.92 9.81 22.58
CA SER A 187 16.95 10.44 23.42
C SER A 187 16.36 11.32 24.52
N GLN A 188 15.21 11.95 24.27
CA GLN A 188 14.49 12.74 25.28
C GLN A 188 13.95 11.86 26.41
N ILE A 189 13.50 10.65 26.10
CA ILE A 189 13.02 9.69 27.11
C ILE A 189 14.14 9.30 28.07
N VAL A 190 15.34 9.03 27.54
CA VAL A 190 16.50 8.59 28.32
C VAL A 190 17.07 9.72 29.18
N LYS A 191 16.93 10.99 28.76
CA LYS A 191 17.37 12.14 29.56
C LYS A 191 16.46 12.48 30.75
N VAL A 192 15.24 11.95 30.77
CA VAL A 192 14.20 12.27 31.77
C VAL A 192 13.95 11.08 32.73
N GLY A 193 14.58 9.92 32.49
CA GLY A 193 14.51 8.73 33.35
C GLY A 193 15.82 8.50 34.07
#